data_AF-S7W4U3-F1
#
_entry.id   AF-S7W4U3-F1
#
_cell.length_a   1.000
_cell.length_b   1.000
_cell.length_c   1.000
_cell.angle_alpha   90.00
_cell.angle_beta   90.00
_cell.angle_gamma   90.00
#
_symmetry.space_group_name_H-M   'P 1'
#
loop_
_entity.id
_entity.type
_entity.pdbx_description
1 polymer ?
#
loop_
_entity_poly.entity_id
_entity_poly.type
_entity_poly.pdbx_seq_one_letter_code
_entity_poly.pdbx_strand_id
1 'polypeptide(L)'
;MNYEMSRIYRDIIDEVCRSLESDATELYFDSNTIADLKKTWTQKLKGYIEKGMVEDNTPKFYGHIPLKGFMTRGNAGAHNVNSPNKNLPECEDSSEEQELENMYNNNMICLYEKVSKTKNKWRCTFKHGFINLGNRDYAFNSAIGELEW
;
A
#
# COMPACT_ATOMS: atom_id res chain seq x y z
N MET A 1 -17.10 -3.63 4.38
CA MET A 1 -16.17 -3.02 5.37
C MET A 1 -15.39 -4.17 6.00
N ASN A 2 -14.06 -4.18 5.92
CA ASN A 2 -13.24 -5.19 6.60
C ASN A 2 -13.21 -4.85 8.10
N TYR A 3 -14.18 -5.37 8.86
CA TYR A 3 -14.39 -5.02 10.27
C TYR A 3 -13.17 -5.32 11.14
N GLU A 4 -12.38 -6.32 10.77
CA GLU A 4 -11.13 -6.66 11.47
C GLU A 4 -10.10 -5.55 11.33
N MET A 5 -9.89 -4.99 10.14
CA MET A 5 -8.96 -3.87 9.95
C MET A 5 -9.39 -2.62 10.69
N SER A 6 -10.69 -2.28 10.64
CA SER A 6 -11.23 -1.13 11.39
C SER A 6 -11.02 -1.27 12.90
N ARG A 7 -11.13 -2.51 13.42
CA ARG A 7 -10.82 -2.82 14.81
C ARG A 7 -9.34 -2.66 15.11
N ILE A 8 -8.46 -3.26 14.32
CA ILE A 8 -7.01 -3.21 14.52
C ILE A 8 -6.53 -1.76 14.55
N TYR A 9 -6.98 -0.94 13.59
CA TYR A 9 -6.59 0.47 13.56
C TYR A 9 -7.05 1.25 14.77
N ARG A 10 -8.29 1.04 15.22
CA ARG A 10 -8.80 1.69 16.44
C ARG A 10 -7.97 1.26 17.66
N ASP A 11 -7.67 -0.03 17.77
CA ASP A 11 -6.93 -0.57 18.90
C ASP A 11 -5.49 0.01 18.94
N ILE A 12 -4.82 0.18 17.77
CA ILE A 12 -3.52 0.86 17.65
C ILE A 12 -3.61 2.33 18.07
N ILE A 13 -4.59 3.07 17.57
CA ILE A 13 -4.77 4.50 17.90
C ILE A 13 -4.97 4.65 19.41
N ASP A 14 -5.82 3.81 20.00
CA ASP A 14 -6.09 3.81 21.43
C ASP A 14 -4.84 3.47 22.25
N GLU A 15 -4.04 2.49 21.82
CA GLU A 15 -2.79 2.11 22.49
C GLU A 15 -1.77 3.26 22.46
N VAL A 16 -1.54 3.87 21.29
CA VAL A 16 -0.62 5.01 21.17
C VAL A 16 -1.06 6.18 22.05
N CYS A 17 -2.35 6.51 22.05
CA CYS A 17 -2.87 7.60 22.89
C CYS A 17 -2.70 7.29 24.39
N ARG A 18 -3.01 6.05 24.82
CA ARG A 18 -2.81 5.62 26.22
C ARG A 18 -1.33 5.66 26.62
N SER A 19 -0.42 5.25 25.73
CA SER A 19 1.02 5.34 25.99
C SER A 19 1.45 6.79 26.18
N LEU A 20 0.99 7.69 25.31
CA LEU A 20 1.29 9.12 25.42
C LEU A 20 0.72 9.76 26.68
N GLU A 21 -0.47 9.34 27.14
CA GLU A 21 -1.05 9.80 28.41
C GLU A 21 -0.22 9.34 29.62
N SER A 22 0.35 8.13 29.57
CA SER A 22 1.27 7.64 30.59
C SER A 22 2.58 8.46 30.60
N ASP A 23 3.13 8.74 29.42
CA ASP A 23 4.39 9.46 29.24
C ASP A 23 4.25 10.99 29.38
N ALA A 24 3.00 11.51 29.38
CA ALA A 24 2.71 12.94 29.49
C ALA A 24 3.27 13.56 30.78
N THR A 25 3.45 12.75 31.82
CA THR A 25 4.08 13.17 33.08
C THR A 25 5.53 13.61 32.87
N GLU A 26 6.23 13.08 31.86
CA GLU A 26 7.62 13.40 31.54
C GLU A 26 7.76 14.48 30.45
N LEU A 27 6.81 14.55 29.51
CA LEU A 27 6.91 15.40 28.31
C LEU A 27 6.01 16.64 28.32
N TYR A 28 5.20 16.86 29.38
CA TYR A 28 4.27 17.98 29.51
C TYR A 28 3.30 18.15 28.32
N PHE A 29 2.89 17.05 27.68
CA PHE A 29 1.81 17.11 26.71
C PHE A 29 0.48 17.31 27.42
N ASP A 30 -0.30 18.28 26.99
CA ASP A 30 -1.63 18.52 27.54
C ASP A 30 -2.63 17.46 27.02
N SER A 31 -3.59 17.10 27.87
CA SER A 31 -4.62 16.10 27.56
C SER A 31 -5.48 16.47 26.35
N ASN A 32 -5.66 17.77 26.08
CA ASN A 32 -6.44 18.22 24.93
C ASN A 32 -5.72 17.95 23.61
N THR A 33 -4.40 18.17 23.56
CA THR A 33 -3.57 17.84 22.40
C THR A 33 -3.63 16.35 22.05
N ILE A 34 -3.61 15.46 23.06
CA ILE A 34 -3.73 14.01 22.83
C ILE A 34 -5.15 13.67 22.33
N ALA A 35 -6.19 14.29 22.88
CA ALA A 35 -7.57 14.11 22.41
C ALA A 35 -7.74 14.58 20.95
N ASP A 36 -7.13 15.71 20.59
CA ASP A 36 -7.15 16.26 19.23
C ASP A 36 -6.36 15.39 18.25
N LEU A 37 -5.23 14.81 18.68
CA LEU A 37 -4.49 13.82 17.90
C LEU A 37 -5.38 12.60 17.60
N LYS A 38 -6.00 12.03 18.63
CA LYS A 38 -6.89 10.86 18.48
C LYS A 38 -8.03 11.14 17.50
N LYS A 39 -8.68 12.30 17.65
CA LYS A 39 -9.78 12.73 16.80
C LYS A 39 -9.33 12.92 15.34
N THR A 40 -8.25 13.66 15.15
CA THR A 40 -7.72 13.99 13.82
C THR A 40 -7.25 12.74 13.08
N TRP A 41 -6.57 11.84 13.77
CA TRP A 41 -6.10 10.58 13.19
C TRP A 41 -7.28 9.69 12.77
N THR A 42 -8.28 9.53 13.65
CA THR A 42 -9.48 8.75 13.34
C THR A 42 -10.24 9.31 12.12
N GLN A 43 -10.36 10.64 12.02
CA GLN A 43 -11.01 11.29 10.87
C GLN A 43 -10.23 11.10 9.56
N LYS A 44 -8.91 11.26 9.59
CA LYS A 44 -8.06 11.01 8.41
C LYS A 44 -8.14 9.56 7.95
N LEU A 45 -8.09 8.61 8.88
CA LEU A 45 -8.20 7.19 8.58
C LEU A 45 -9.57 6.86 7.95
N LYS A 46 -10.65 7.39 8.51
CA LYS A 46 -11.99 7.23 7.95
C LYS A 46 -12.05 7.73 6.50
N GLY A 47 -11.50 8.93 6.24
CA GLY A 47 -11.45 9.48 4.89
C GLY A 47 -10.62 8.64 3.91
N TYR A 48 -9.54 8.00 4.36
CA TYR A 48 -8.74 7.08 3.53
C TYR A 48 -9.54 5.82 3.16
N ILE A 49 -10.18 5.19 4.16
CA ILE A 49 -10.98 3.98 3.95
C ILE A 49 -12.16 4.27 3.03
N GLU A 50 -12.87 5.38 3.22
CA GLU A 50 -14.03 5.74 2.40
C GLU A 50 -13.65 6.02 0.95
N LYS A 51 -12.52 6.69 0.69
CA LYS A 51 -12.00 6.87 -0.67
C LYS A 51 -11.71 5.54 -1.36
N GLY A 52 -11.15 4.58 -0.64
CA GLY A 52 -10.87 3.24 -1.19
C GLY A 52 -12.11 2.42 -1.55
N MET A 53 -13.26 2.68 -0.93
CA MET A 53 -14.51 1.94 -1.20
C MET A 53 -15.22 2.38 -2.49
N VAL A 54 -14.94 3.59 -3.00
CA VAL A 54 -15.64 4.14 -4.18
C VAL A 54 -15.18 3.47 -5.48
N GLU A 55 -13.96 2.93 -5.52
CA GLU A 55 -13.34 2.37 -6.74
C GLU A 55 -13.59 0.85 -6.94
N ASP A 56 -14.24 0.17 -5.99
CA ASP A 56 -14.17 -1.30 -5.81
C ASP A 56 -15.37 -2.11 -6.36
N ASN A 57 -16.27 -1.52 -7.16
CA ASN A 57 -17.39 -2.27 -7.76
C ASN A 57 -17.01 -3.08 -9.02
N THR A 58 -15.75 -3.07 -9.45
CA THR A 58 -15.22 -3.94 -10.51
C THR A 58 -14.20 -4.93 -9.94
N PRO A 59 -14.41 -6.26 -10.08
CA PRO A 59 -13.45 -7.23 -9.60
C PRO A 59 -12.17 -7.17 -10.45
N LYS A 60 -11.12 -6.50 -9.94
CA LYS A 60 -9.80 -6.53 -10.57
C LYS A 60 -9.13 -7.86 -10.22
N PHE A 61 -8.93 -8.68 -11.25
CA PHE A 61 -8.25 -9.97 -11.14
C PHE A 61 -6.74 -9.68 -10.94
N TYR A 62 -6.26 -9.69 -9.70
CA TYR A 62 -4.81 -9.60 -9.38
C TYR A 62 -4.06 -10.91 -9.67
N GLY A 63 -4.50 -11.66 -10.67
CA GLY A 63 -3.83 -12.88 -11.14
C GLY A 63 -2.75 -12.50 -12.15
N HIS A 64 -1.49 -12.70 -11.75
CA HIS A 64 -0.26 -12.40 -12.49
C HIS A 64 0.09 -10.91 -12.64
N ILE A 65 0.90 -10.42 -11.70
CA ILE A 65 1.75 -9.24 -11.91
C ILE A 65 2.84 -9.67 -12.92
N PRO A 66 2.89 -9.13 -14.15
CA PRO A 66 3.98 -9.43 -15.06
C PRO A 66 5.24 -8.72 -14.56
N LEU A 67 6.24 -9.47 -14.14
CA LEU A 67 7.62 -8.99 -13.95
C LEU A 67 8.22 -8.65 -15.32
N LYS A 68 7.79 -7.54 -15.94
CA LYS A 68 8.47 -6.94 -17.10
C LYS A 68 8.75 -5.48 -16.80
N GLY A 69 9.94 -5.21 -16.24
CA GLY A 69 10.35 -3.84 -15.95
C GLY A 69 11.79 -3.63 -15.48
N PHE A 70 12.53 -4.66 -15.06
CA PHE A 70 13.98 -4.52 -14.82
C PHE A 70 14.76 -4.66 -16.13
N MET A 71 14.72 -3.64 -16.98
CA MET A 71 15.68 -3.52 -18.08
C MET A 71 16.95 -2.84 -17.56
N THR A 72 18.05 -3.59 -17.63
CA THR A 72 19.42 -3.10 -17.55
C THR A 72 19.65 -1.98 -18.58
N ARG A 73 20.13 -0.83 -18.10
CA ARG A 73 20.47 0.36 -18.90
C ARG A 73 21.66 0.03 -19.82
N GLY A 74 21.39 -0.18 -21.11
CA GLY A 74 22.38 -0.32 -22.18
C GLY A 74 22.20 0.80 -23.21
N ASN A 75 23.27 1.55 -23.44
CA ASN A 75 23.36 2.75 -24.28
C ASN A 75 23.59 2.39 -25.76
N ALA A 76 22.87 3.01 -26.72
CA ALA A 76 23.35 3.30 -28.08
C ALA A 76 22.32 4.07 -28.94
N GLY A 77 22.77 5.16 -29.59
CA GLY A 77 22.43 5.43 -30.99
C GLY A 77 21.34 6.47 -31.31
N ALA A 78 21.73 7.55 -31.98
CA ALA A 78 20.92 8.67 -32.46
C ALA A 78 20.28 8.43 -33.85
N HIS A 79 19.24 9.23 -34.21
CA HIS A 79 18.84 9.78 -35.54
C HIS A 79 17.32 10.13 -35.52
N ASN A 80 16.89 11.40 -35.45
CA ASN A 80 16.71 12.47 -36.46
C ASN A 80 15.25 12.61 -37.01
N VAL A 81 14.55 13.62 -36.45
CA VAL A 81 13.64 14.67 -36.99
C VAL A 81 12.51 14.38 -38.01
N ASN A 82 11.31 14.84 -37.60
CA ASN A 82 10.11 15.34 -38.32
C ASN A 82 9.13 14.40 -39.05
N SER A 83 7.92 14.32 -38.49
CA SER A 83 6.66 14.55 -39.24
C SER A 83 5.54 15.00 -38.28
N PRO A 84 4.92 16.19 -38.48
CA PRO A 84 3.81 16.63 -37.65
C PRO A 84 2.48 16.13 -38.25
N ASN A 85 1.89 15.09 -37.68
CA ASN A 85 0.48 14.79 -37.95
C ASN A 85 -0.38 15.19 -36.74
N LYS A 86 -0.86 16.43 -36.79
CA LYS A 86 -1.95 16.92 -35.95
C LYS A 86 -3.22 16.20 -36.37
N ASN A 87 -3.75 15.34 -35.51
CA ASN A 87 -5.17 15.04 -35.28
C ASN A 87 -5.26 13.77 -34.42
N LEU A 88 -4.84 13.86 -33.16
CA LEU A 88 -5.22 12.86 -32.16
C LEU A 88 -6.33 13.52 -31.32
N PRO A 89 -7.54 12.95 -31.23
CA PRO A 89 -8.54 13.46 -30.30
C PRO A 89 -7.95 13.37 -28.90
N GLU A 90 -8.04 14.46 -28.13
CA GLU A 90 -7.80 14.48 -26.69
C GLU A 90 -8.86 13.58 -26.05
N CYS A 91 -8.57 12.27 -26.03
CA CYS A 91 -9.31 11.33 -25.21
C CYS A 91 -8.75 11.52 -23.80
N GLU A 92 -9.55 12.16 -22.95
CA GLU A 92 -9.34 12.23 -21.51
C GLU A 92 -9.28 10.80 -20.94
N ASP A 93 -8.10 10.18 -20.97
CA ASP A 93 -7.83 8.94 -20.25
C ASP A 93 -7.15 9.25 -18.91
N SER A 94 -7.91 9.92 -18.05
CA SER A 94 -7.56 10.08 -16.63
C SER A 94 -7.64 8.75 -15.87
N SER A 95 -8.21 7.71 -16.47
CA SER A 95 -8.41 6.40 -15.83
C SER A 95 -7.14 5.57 -15.81
N GLU A 96 -6.38 5.53 -16.91
CA GLU A 96 -5.17 4.71 -16.99
C GLU A 96 -4.07 5.19 -16.03
N GLU A 97 -3.85 6.50 -15.89
CA GLU A 97 -2.87 7.05 -14.95
C GLU A 97 -3.22 6.73 -13.49
N GLN A 98 -4.50 6.80 -13.12
CA GLN A 98 -4.97 6.51 -11.76
C GLN A 98 -4.93 5.00 -11.45
N GLU A 99 -5.16 4.13 -12.44
CA GLU A 99 -4.97 2.68 -12.29
C GLU A 99 -3.50 2.28 -12.14
N LEU A 100 -2.60 2.95 -12.88
CA LEU A 100 -1.17 2.81 -12.72
C LEU A 100 -0.71 3.25 -11.33
N GLU A 101 -1.16 4.41 -10.84
CA GLU A 101 -0.83 4.90 -9.50
C GLU A 101 -1.31 3.94 -8.39
N ASN A 102 -2.54 3.43 -8.49
CA ASN A 102 -3.08 2.44 -7.55
C ASN A 102 -2.33 1.08 -7.62
N MET A 103 -1.81 0.70 -8.78
CA MET A 103 -1.03 -0.53 -8.97
C MET A 103 0.38 -0.42 -8.39
N TYR A 104 0.98 0.78 -8.38
CA TYR A 104 2.29 1.04 -7.77
C TYR A 104 2.26 1.12 -6.24
N ASN A 105 1.08 1.13 -5.63
CA ASN A 105 0.94 1.28 -4.18
C ASN A 105 0.86 -0.04 -3.42
N ASN A 106 0.82 -1.18 -4.13
CA ASN A 106 0.85 -2.50 -3.51
C ASN A 106 2.14 -2.66 -2.69
N ASN A 107 1.99 -2.78 -1.37
CA ASN A 107 3.12 -2.95 -0.48
C ASN A 107 2.79 -3.94 0.64
N MET A 108 3.83 -4.57 1.18
CA MET A 108 3.74 -5.44 2.34
C MET A 108 4.83 -5.06 3.32
N ILE A 109 4.44 -4.83 4.57
CA ILE A 109 5.34 -4.58 5.69
C ILE A 109 5.15 -5.72 6.68
N CYS A 110 6.21 -6.47 6.97
CA CYS A 110 6.15 -7.62 7.87
C CYS A 110 7.55 -8.01 8.35
N LEU A 111 7.60 -9.00 9.25
CA LEU A 111 8.83 -9.69 9.62
C LEU A 111 8.95 -11.00 8.83
N TYR A 112 10.17 -11.42 8.52
CA TYR A 112 10.41 -12.77 8.01
C TYR A 112 10.77 -13.71 9.16
N GLU A 113 10.33 -14.96 9.07
CA GLU A 113 10.76 -16.04 9.96
C GLU A 113 11.79 -16.94 9.30
N LYS A 114 11.52 -17.36 8.05
CA LYS A 114 12.37 -18.28 7.31
C LYS A 114 12.31 -17.97 5.82
N VAL A 115 13.49 -17.90 5.20
CA VAL A 115 13.64 -17.85 3.75
C VAL A 115 14.45 -19.07 3.33
N SER A 116 13.93 -19.83 2.37
CA SER A 116 14.58 -21.05 1.87
C SER A 116 14.51 -21.13 0.36
N LYS A 117 15.52 -21.75 -0.24
CA LYS A 117 15.62 -21.95 -1.70
C LYS A 117 15.89 -23.41 -2.01
N THR A 118 15.21 -23.96 -3.01
CA THR A 118 15.53 -25.26 -3.61
C THR A 118 15.50 -25.12 -5.12
N LYS A 119 16.66 -25.28 -5.77
CA LYS A 119 16.86 -24.92 -7.19
C LYS A 119 16.40 -23.48 -7.44
N ASN A 120 15.35 -23.28 -8.22
CA ASN A 120 14.84 -21.98 -8.63
C ASN A 120 13.62 -21.53 -7.80
N LYS A 121 13.18 -22.36 -6.85
CA LYS A 121 12.02 -22.10 -6.03
C LYS A 121 12.43 -21.49 -4.69
N TRP A 122 11.86 -20.34 -4.37
CA TRP A 122 11.97 -19.66 -3.10
C TRP A 122 10.70 -19.88 -2.28
N ARG A 123 10.86 -20.18 -1.00
CA ARG A 123 9.78 -20.23 -0.03
C ARG A 123 10.11 -19.34 1.15
N CYS A 124 9.26 -18.34 1.35
CA CYS A 124 9.38 -17.34 2.41
C CYS A 124 8.22 -17.50 3.39
N THR A 125 8.52 -17.53 4.69
CA THR A 125 7.54 -17.51 5.78
C THR A 125 7.65 -16.16 6.48
N PHE A 126 6.53 -15.46 6.58
CA PHE A 126 6.41 -14.12 7.15
C PHE A 126 5.48 -14.12 8.35
N LYS A 127 5.62 -13.11 9.22
CA LYS A 127 4.73 -12.89 10.36
C LYS A 127 4.49 -11.41 10.64
N HIS A 128 3.43 -11.15 11.40
CA HIS A 128 3.05 -9.85 11.96
C HIS A 128 3.07 -8.76 10.88
N GLY A 129 2.26 -8.94 9.84
CA GLY A 129 2.34 -8.09 8.66
C GLY A 129 1.06 -7.38 8.30
N PHE A 130 1.24 -6.29 7.59
CA PHE A 130 0.22 -5.53 6.91
C PHE A 130 0.50 -5.57 5.40
N ILE A 131 -0.55 -5.72 4.60
CA ILE A 131 -0.51 -5.68 3.15
C ILE A 131 -1.49 -4.61 2.70
N ASN A 132 -1.01 -3.66 1.94
CA ASN A 132 -1.85 -2.77 1.15
C ASN A 132 -1.90 -3.33 -0.28
N LEU A 133 -3.10 -3.67 -0.75
CA LEU A 133 -3.36 -4.10 -2.13
C LEU A 133 -4.36 -3.14 -2.77
N GLY A 134 -3.88 -2.29 -3.67
CA GLY A 134 -4.61 -1.13 -4.16
C GLY A 134 -5.06 -0.25 -2.98
N ASN A 135 -6.37 -0.12 -2.81
CA ASN A 135 -6.95 0.71 -1.75
C ASN A 135 -7.52 -0.11 -0.58
N ARG A 136 -7.08 -1.37 -0.44
CA ARG A 136 -7.52 -2.28 0.61
C ARG A 136 -6.35 -2.76 1.46
N ASP A 137 -6.57 -2.69 2.77
CA ASP A 137 -5.60 -3.16 3.75
C ASP A 137 -5.98 -4.54 4.29
N TYR A 138 -4.96 -5.33 4.57
CA TYR A 138 -5.03 -6.65 5.17
C TYR A 138 -3.98 -6.76 6.25
N ALA A 139 -4.35 -7.33 7.41
CA ALA A 139 -3.41 -7.71 8.44
C ALA A 139 -3.32 -9.24 8.49
N PHE A 140 -2.14 -9.77 8.79
CA PHE A 140 -1.92 -11.19 8.94
C PHE A 140 -0.99 -11.50 10.10
N ASN A 141 -1.28 -12.59 10.81
CA ASN A 141 -0.35 -13.11 11.81
C ASN A 141 0.80 -13.89 11.17
N SER A 142 0.51 -14.69 10.14
CA SER A 142 1.49 -15.46 9.37
C SER A 142 1.11 -15.52 7.89
N ALA A 143 2.11 -15.51 7.00
CA ALA A 143 1.92 -15.66 5.56
C ALA A 143 3.05 -16.50 4.94
N ILE A 144 2.75 -17.21 3.85
CA ILE A 144 3.73 -17.99 3.08
C ILE A 144 3.72 -17.48 1.65
N GLY A 145 4.91 -17.13 1.15
CA GLY A 145 5.14 -16.78 -0.25
C GLY A 145 5.98 -17.84 -0.94
N GLU A 146 5.51 -18.34 -2.08
CA GLU A 146 6.27 -19.22 -2.98
C GLU A 146 6.55 -18.48 -4.29
N LEU A 147 7.83 -18.42 -4.68
CA LEU A 147 8.28 -17.69 -5.86
C LEU A 147 9.21 -18.56 -6.70
N GLU A 148 9.16 -18.39 -8.02
CA GLU A 148 10.13 -18.99 -8.95
C GLU A 148 10.95 -17.88 -9.59
N TRP A 149 12.28 -18.11 -9.68
CA TRP A 149 13.23 -17.20 -10.31
C TRP A 149 13.96 -17.89 -11.46
#